data_AF-A0A2T2U3X7-F1
#
_entry.id   AF-A0A2T2U3X7-F1
#
_cell.length_a   1.000
_cell.length_b   1.000
_cell.length_c   1.000
_cell.angle_alpha   90.00
_cell.angle_beta   90.00
_cell.angle_gamma   90.00
#
_symmetry.space_group_name_H-M   'P 1'
#
loop_
_entity.id
_entity.type
_entity.pdbx_description
1 polymer ?
#
loop_
_entity_poly.entity_id
_entity_poly.type
_entity_poly.pdbx_seq_one_letter_code
_entity_poly.pdbx_strand_id
1 'polypeptide(L)'
;MNPDASMDPHLQADVPTTRTSEEIRREFLQFFEDKGHQIVSSASLVPEGDSTLLFTNAGMNQFKDVFLGTGQRPYTRAVDTQKCLRVSGKHNDLEEVGHDTYHHTFFEMLGNWSFGDYFKAEAIQGAWELLVDRWGLAPDRLYATVHEGDPDFELEADAEAYNLWLSQTPLPEKRVLYEPSKENFWMMGDTGPCGPCSEIHVDLRPAEARRETPGRALVNADHPRVMELWNLVFIQYNAQSDGGLEPLEDQHVDTGMGFERMVAVLQGEESTYDTDLFAPLLQAAADLSPQEEVRGYDDLRIEDSEEREHVRIALRVVADHIRAIAFAISDGVMPSNEGRGYVIRRILRRAV
;
A
#
# COMPACT_ATOMS: atom_id res chain seq x y z
N MET A 1 -31.82 2.75 -22.52
CA MET A 1 -31.51 2.43 -21.12
C MET A 1 -30.77 1.12 -21.15
N ASN A 2 -29.46 1.16 -20.88
CA ASN A 2 -28.61 -0.02 -20.94
C ASN A 2 -28.86 -0.86 -19.67
N PRO A 3 -29.18 -2.15 -19.75
CA PRO A 3 -29.48 -2.98 -18.58
C PRO A 3 -28.23 -3.50 -17.84
N ASP A 4 -27.02 -3.08 -18.26
CA ASP A 4 -25.73 -3.65 -17.82
C ASP A 4 -24.85 -2.68 -17.02
N ALA A 5 -25.38 -1.57 -16.49
CA ALA A 5 -24.65 -0.84 -15.45
C ALA A 5 -24.88 -1.56 -14.11
N SER A 6 -24.20 -2.70 -13.90
CA SER A 6 -24.13 -3.29 -12.57
C SER A 6 -23.45 -2.29 -11.64
N MET A 7 -24.11 -1.93 -10.53
CA MET A 7 -23.48 -1.15 -9.47
C MET A 7 -22.14 -1.79 -9.09
N ASP A 8 -21.05 -1.03 -9.15
CA ASP A 8 -19.85 -1.45 -8.43
C ASP A 8 -20.22 -1.49 -6.94
N PRO A 9 -20.19 -2.67 -6.30
CA PRO A 9 -20.66 -2.81 -4.94
C PRO A 9 -19.82 -2.04 -3.90
N HIS A 10 -18.67 -1.49 -4.30
CA HIS A 10 -17.73 -0.72 -3.49
C HIS A 10 -17.90 0.78 -3.64
N LEU A 11 -18.56 1.26 -4.69
CA LEU A 11 -18.73 2.68 -4.99
C LEU A 11 -20.17 3.15 -4.74
N GLN A 12 -20.34 4.44 -4.45
CA GLN A 12 -21.65 5.06 -4.16
C GLN A 12 -22.51 5.31 -5.41
N ALA A 13 -21.92 5.25 -6.60
CA ALA A 13 -22.60 5.59 -7.86
C ALA A 13 -22.51 4.45 -8.88
N ASP A 14 -23.60 4.24 -9.63
CA ASP A 14 -23.77 3.22 -10.69
C ASP A 14 -22.97 3.56 -11.98
N VAL A 15 -21.90 4.32 -11.86
CA VAL A 15 -21.03 4.66 -12.99
C VAL A 15 -19.87 3.68 -12.95
N PRO A 16 -19.69 2.82 -13.97
CA PRO A 16 -18.46 2.05 -14.12
C PRO A 16 -17.31 3.05 -14.11
N THR A 17 -16.48 3.02 -13.08
CA THR A 17 -15.29 3.85 -13.02
C THR A 17 -14.30 3.30 -14.01
N THR A 18 -14.35 3.81 -15.24
CA THR A 18 -13.40 3.54 -16.32
C THR A 18 -12.02 4.15 -16.04
N ARG A 19 -11.67 4.37 -14.78
CA ARG A 19 -10.43 5.00 -14.40
C ARG A 19 -9.29 4.04 -14.68
N THR A 20 -8.41 4.46 -15.57
CA THR A 20 -7.13 3.79 -15.77
C THR A 20 -6.26 3.98 -14.54
N SER A 21 -5.33 3.06 -14.31
CA SER A 21 -4.30 3.22 -13.29
C SER A 21 -3.51 4.53 -13.44
N GLU A 22 -3.24 4.97 -14.67
CA GLU A 22 -2.60 6.26 -14.94
C GLU A 22 -3.43 7.44 -14.43
N GLU A 23 -4.75 7.42 -14.65
CA GLU A 23 -5.65 8.45 -14.14
C GLU A 23 -5.72 8.45 -12.62
N ILE A 24 -5.80 7.28 -11.99
CA ILE A 24 -5.84 7.13 -10.52
C ILE A 24 -4.58 7.73 -9.88
N ARG A 25 -3.40 7.39 -10.42
CA ARG A 25 -2.11 7.95 -9.96
C ARG A 25 -2.09 9.47 -10.11
N ARG A 26 -2.51 10.00 -11.25
CA ARG A 26 -2.55 11.44 -11.51
C ARG A 26 -3.54 12.16 -10.60
N GLU A 27 -4.72 11.59 -10.38
CA GLU A 27 -5.74 12.14 -9.49
C GLU A 27 -5.23 12.24 -8.05
N PHE A 28 -4.51 11.23 -7.55
CA PHE A 28 -3.86 11.27 -6.24
C PHE A 28 -2.88 12.43 -6.12
N LEU A 29 -1.95 12.56 -7.09
CA LEU A 29 -0.95 13.63 -7.09
C LEU A 29 -1.59 15.01 -7.17
N GLN A 30 -2.57 15.19 -8.07
CA GLN A 30 -3.27 16.47 -8.24
C GLN A 30 -4.08 16.84 -7.00
N PHE A 31 -4.73 15.88 -6.35
CA PHE A 31 -5.53 16.13 -5.15
C PHE A 31 -4.68 16.74 -4.02
N PHE A 32 -3.46 16.23 -3.81
CA PHE A 32 -2.57 16.78 -2.80
C PHE A 32 -1.84 18.03 -3.28
N GLU A 33 -1.52 18.17 -4.57
CA GLU A 33 -1.02 19.43 -5.13
C GLU A 33 -2.01 20.58 -4.91
N ASP A 34 -3.31 20.34 -5.14
CA ASP A 34 -4.38 21.30 -4.89
C ASP A 34 -4.50 21.69 -3.39
N LYS A 35 -3.96 20.86 -2.49
CA LYS A 35 -3.85 21.09 -1.03
C LYS A 35 -2.49 21.65 -0.59
N GLY A 36 -1.66 22.04 -1.55
CA GLY A 36 -0.37 22.70 -1.31
C GLY A 36 0.80 21.76 -1.11
N HIS A 37 0.67 20.47 -1.39
CA HIS A 37 1.79 19.54 -1.37
C HIS A 37 2.65 19.71 -2.63
N GLN A 38 3.98 19.78 -2.44
CA GLN A 38 4.90 19.74 -3.57
C GLN A 38 4.92 18.33 -4.18
N ILE A 39 4.60 18.20 -5.47
CA ILE A 39 4.85 16.95 -6.19
C ILE A 39 6.37 16.75 -6.28
N VAL A 40 6.85 15.61 -5.78
CA VAL A 40 8.26 15.23 -5.81
C VAL A 40 8.43 13.90 -6.56
N SER A 41 9.65 13.66 -7.05
CA SER A 41 9.94 12.41 -7.76
C SER A 41 10.21 11.29 -6.77
N SER A 42 9.78 10.08 -7.12
CA SER A 42 10.17 8.86 -6.42
C SER A 42 11.69 8.76 -6.29
N ALA A 43 12.16 8.42 -5.09
CA ALA A 43 13.55 8.07 -4.86
C ALA A 43 13.94 6.74 -5.53
N SER A 44 15.24 6.54 -5.68
CA SER A 44 15.80 5.27 -6.15
C SER A 44 15.38 4.10 -5.25
N LEU A 45 15.26 2.89 -5.81
CA LEU A 45 15.17 1.65 -5.04
C LEU A 45 16.43 1.39 -4.19
N VAL A 46 17.54 2.05 -4.51
CA VAL A 46 18.76 2.04 -3.71
C VAL A 46 18.74 3.26 -2.79
N PRO A 47 18.50 3.07 -1.47
CA PRO A 47 18.44 4.20 -0.55
C PRO A 47 19.81 4.88 -0.44
N GLU A 48 19.86 6.17 -0.74
CA GLU A 48 21.07 6.97 -0.63
C GLU A 48 21.34 7.31 0.84
N GLY A 49 22.59 7.11 1.29
CA GLY A 49 23.00 7.48 2.66
C GLY A 49 22.47 6.58 3.78
N ASP A 50 21.69 5.54 3.47
CA ASP A 50 21.21 4.58 4.46
C ASP A 50 21.79 3.18 4.22
N SER A 51 22.70 2.75 5.10
CA SER A 51 23.30 1.41 5.06
C SER A 51 22.49 0.35 5.78
N THR A 52 21.44 0.70 6.52
CA THR A 52 20.60 -0.27 7.25
C THR A 52 19.49 -0.83 6.36
N LEU A 53 19.13 -0.13 5.28
CA LEU A 53 18.12 -0.58 4.32
C LEU A 53 18.73 -1.21 3.07
N LEU A 54 18.24 -2.41 2.74
CA LEU A 54 18.64 -3.08 1.50
C LEU A 54 17.98 -2.46 0.27
N PHE A 55 16.70 -2.10 0.35
CA PHE A 55 15.99 -1.40 -0.71
C PHE A 55 15.00 -0.42 -0.07
N THR A 56 14.61 0.60 -0.85
CA THR A 56 13.52 1.50 -0.48
C THR A 56 12.23 0.70 -0.34
N ASN A 57 11.63 0.72 0.85
CA ASN A 57 10.47 -0.08 1.24
C ASN A 57 9.20 0.76 1.51
N ALA A 58 9.36 2.08 1.57
CA ALA A 58 8.30 3.05 1.80
C ALA A 58 8.68 4.44 1.22
N GLY A 59 7.68 5.26 0.89
CA GLY A 59 7.87 6.64 0.41
C GLY A 59 8.66 7.52 1.38
N MET A 60 8.49 7.30 2.68
CA MET A 60 9.14 8.07 3.74
C MET A 60 10.67 7.97 3.77
N ASN A 61 11.27 6.95 3.15
CA ASN A 61 12.71 6.69 3.27
C ASN A 61 13.56 7.89 2.81
N GLN A 62 13.13 8.61 1.76
CA GLN A 62 13.83 9.79 1.23
C GLN A 62 13.68 11.06 2.09
N PHE A 63 12.82 11.02 3.10
CA PHE A 63 12.55 12.12 4.03
C PHE A 63 13.01 11.82 5.46
N LYS A 64 13.73 10.71 5.67
CA LYS A 64 14.25 10.32 6.99
C LYS A 64 15.01 11.45 7.68
N ASP A 65 15.87 12.16 6.95
CA ASP A 65 16.63 13.30 7.46
C ASP A 65 15.75 14.48 7.91
N VAL A 66 14.63 14.70 7.20
CA VAL A 66 13.66 15.76 7.48
C VAL A 66 12.89 15.46 8.77
N PHE A 67 12.40 14.23 8.93
CA PHE A 67 11.71 13.82 10.16
C PHE A 67 12.62 13.89 11.40
N LEU A 68 13.93 13.63 11.22
CA LEU A 68 14.91 13.72 12.28
C LEU A 68 15.40 15.15 12.55
N GLY A 69 14.91 16.16 11.82
CA GLY A 69 15.35 17.56 11.94
C GLY A 69 16.79 17.81 11.44
N THR A 70 17.43 16.82 10.81
CA THR A 70 18.82 16.91 10.32
C THR A 70 18.93 17.41 8.88
N GLY A 71 17.83 17.37 8.14
CA GLY A 71 17.71 17.85 6.77
C GLY A 71 16.56 18.82 6.60
N GLN A 72 16.59 19.58 5.50
CA GLN A 72 15.56 20.57 5.17
C GLN A 72 15.15 20.44 3.70
N ARG A 73 13.95 20.90 3.39
CA ARG A 73 13.39 21.00 2.03
C ARG A 73 12.82 22.41 1.85
N PRO A 74 12.69 22.92 0.61
CA PRO A 74 12.06 24.21 0.35
C PRO A 74 10.52 24.18 0.48
N TYR A 75 9.95 23.07 0.95
CA TYR A 75 8.52 22.81 1.13
C TYR A 75 8.31 22.10 2.48
N THR A 76 7.14 22.31 3.09
CA THR A 76 6.71 21.65 4.33
C THR A 76 5.72 20.51 4.08
N ARG A 77 5.25 20.36 2.83
CA ARG A 77 4.31 19.32 2.40
C ARG A 77 4.80 18.71 1.09
N ALA A 78 4.71 17.39 0.94
CA ALA A 78 5.13 16.70 -0.28
C ALA A 78 4.19 15.55 -0.65
N VAL A 79 4.08 15.24 -1.94
CA VAL A 79 3.32 14.10 -2.44
C VAL A 79 4.09 13.40 -3.56
N ASP A 80 4.07 12.07 -3.58
CA ASP A 80 4.64 11.28 -4.67
C ASP A 80 3.93 9.93 -4.88
N THR A 81 4.50 9.16 -5.80
CA THR A 81 4.29 7.73 -5.90
C THR A 81 5.65 7.03 -5.85
N GLN A 82 5.95 6.38 -4.73
CA GLN A 82 7.25 5.77 -4.49
C GLN A 82 7.32 4.35 -5.03
N LYS A 83 8.35 4.06 -5.83
CA LYS A 83 8.79 2.70 -6.13
C LYS A 83 9.27 1.99 -4.87
N CYS A 84 8.63 0.90 -4.47
CA CYS A 84 8.99 0.14 -3.28
C CYS A 84 9.41 -1.29 -3.67
N LEU A 85 10.36 -1.87 -2.93
CA LEU A 85 10.75 -3.26 -3.07
C LEU A 85 10.83 -3.96 -1.70
N ARG A 86 9.88 -4.87 -1.42
CA ARG A 86 9.75 -5.61 -0.14
C ARG A 86 10.12 -7.08 -0.30
N VAL A 87 11.43 -7.35 -0.20
CA VAL A 87 12.02 -8.67 -0.53
C VAL A 87 12.98 -9.19 0.54
N SER A 88 13.09 -8.47 1.67
CA SER A 88 13.99 -8.79 2.78
C SER A 88 13.69 -7.93 4.00
N GLY A 89 14.16 -8.37 5.17
CA GLY A 89 14.04 -7.60 6.41
C GLY A 89 12.63 -7.68 7.01
N LYS A 90 12.24 -6.62 7.74
CA LYS A 90 10.95 -6.55 8.45
C LYS A 90 9.74 -6.62 7.51
N HIS A 91 9.87 -6.08 6.30
CA HIS A 91 8.83 -6.08 5.27
C HIS A 91 9.29 -6.94 4.09
N ASN A 92 8.85 -8.19 4.04
CA ASN A 92 9.28 -9.17 3.04
C ASN A 92 8.09 -10.01 2.55
N ASP A 93 7.63 -9.69 1.34
CA ASP A 93 6.42 -10.28 0.76
C ASP A 93 6.76 -11.34 -0.31
N LEU A 94 8.05 -11.70 -0.43
CA LEU A 94 8.57 -12.52 -1.53
C LEU A 94 7.93 -13.91 -1.64
N GLU A 95 7.54 -14.52 -0.52
CA GLU A 95 6.95 -15.86 -0.53
C GLU A 95 5.44 -15.86 -0.78
N GLU A 96 4.76 -14.72 -0.62
CA GLU A 96 3.32 -14.59 -0.85
C GLU A 96 3.00 -14.27 -2.33
N VAL A 97 3.97 -13.70 -3.04
CA VAL A 97 3.84 -13.27 -4.44
C VAL A 97 3.31 -14.39 -5.34
N GLY A 98 2.20 -14.09 -6.00
CA GLY A 98 1.51 -14.98 -6.93
C GLY A 98 0.58 -15.99 -6.27
N HIS A 99 0.80 -16.32 -4.99
CA HIS A 99 -0.08 -17.21 -4.21
C HIS A 99 -1.34 -16.49 -3.75
N ASP A 100 -1.20 -15.27 -3.25
CA ASP A 100 -2.34 -14.39 -3.05
C ASP A 100 -2.54 -13.44 -4.24
N THR A 101 -3.54 -12.58 -4.08
CA THR A 101 -4.06 -11.71 -5.14
C THR A 101 -3.67 -10.25 -4.96
N TYR A 102 -2.79 -9.90 -4.01
CA TYR A 102 -2.58 -8.51 -3.58
C TYR A 102 -1.19 -8.16 -2.99
N HIS A 103 -0.30 -9.12 -2.78
CA HIS A 103 1.10 -8.88 -2.41
C HIS A 103 2.03 -8.92 -3.61
N HIS A 104 3.03 -8.02 -3.59
CA HIS A 104 3.98 -7.81 -4.66
C HIS A 104 5.38 -7.62 -4.09
N THR A 105 6.41 -8.06 -4.82
CA THR A 105 7.78 -7.69 -4.45
C THR A 105 8.01 -6.21 -4.74
N PHE A 106 7.63 -5.77 -5.94
CA PHE A 106 7.69 -4.39 -6.39
C PHE A 106 6.29 -3.81 -6.52
N PHE A 107 6.08 -2.66 -5.90
CA PHE A 107 4.80 -1.96 -5.94
C PHE A 107 5.02 -0.45 -5.86
N GLU A 108 3.98 0.31 -6.17
CA GLU A 108 3.96 1.75 -5.99
C GLU A 108 3.22 2.11 -4.69
N MET A 109 3.84 2.96 -3.88
CA MET A 109 3.22 3.52 -2.68
C MET A 109 2.84 4.96 -2.96
N LEU A 110 1.55 5.25 -2.98
CA LEU A 110 1.04 6.62 -3.05
C LEU A 110 1.19 7.27 -1.66
N GLY A 111 1.97 8.33 -1.56
CA GLY A 111 2.29 8.95 -0.27
C GLY A 111 2.13 10.47 -0.28
N ASN A 112 1.63 11.00 0.84
CA ASN A 112 1.67 12.42 1.17
C ASN A 112 2.34 12.63 2.53
N TRP A 113 3.07 13.73 2.67
CA TRP A 113 3.84 14.06 3.87
C TRP A 113 3.55 15.45 4.38
N SER A 114 3.58 15.57 5.71
CA SER A 114 3.63 16.84 6.45
C SER A 114 4.91 16.89 7.26
N PHE A 115 5.72 17.92 7.06
CA PHE A 115 6.96 18.15 7.79
C PHE A 115 6.77 19.31 8.78
N GLY A 116 6.21 19.02 9.96
CA GLY A 116 6.01 20.04 11.01
C GLY A 116 4.93 21.06 10.65
N ASP A 117 3.98 20.68 9.79
CA ASP A 117 2.94 21.56 9.25
C ASP A 117 1.55 21.17 9.80
N TYR A 118 0.85 20.26 9.13
CA TYR A 118 -0.39 19.68 9.63
C TYR A 118 -0.16 18.32 10.30
N PHE A 119 -1.15 17.86 11.06
CA PHE A 119 -1.07 16.58 11.77
C PHE A 119 -2.36 15.74 11.59
N LYS A 120 -2.73 14.94 12.60
CA LYS A 120 -3.81 13.93 12.53
C LYS A 120 -5.12 14.41 11.90
N ALA A 121 -5.63 15.57 12.31
CA ALA A 121 -6.95 16.05 11.88
C ALA A 121 -7.02 16.26 10.36
N GLU A 122 -6.06 16.97 9.78
CA GLU A 122 -6.01 17.24 8.35
C GLU A 122 -5.63 15.99 7.54
N ALA A 123 -4.76 15.12 8.09
CA ALA A 123 -4.43 13.84 7.47
C ALA A 123 -5.67 12.94 7.31
N ILE A 124 -6.45 12.78 8.38
CA ILE A 124 -7.69 11.97 8.39
C ILE A 124 -8.74 12.57 7.44
N GLN A 125 -8.95 13.90 7.49
CA GLN A 125 -9.88 14.58 6.59
C GLN A 125 -9.48 14.44 5.12
N GLY A 126 -8.19 14.64 4.80
CA GLY A 126 -7.68 14.52 3.44
C GLY A 126 -7.81 13.10 2.88
N ALA A 127 -7.51 12.08 3.68
CA ALA A 127 -7.69 10.69 3.29
C ALA A 127 -9.17 10.35 3.05
N TRP A 128 -10.05 10.80 3.94
CA TRP A 128 -11.50 10.59 3.78
C TRP A 128 -12.06 11.29 2.54
N GLU A 129 -11.72 12.56 2.32
CA GLU A 129 -12.15 13.34 1.17
C GLU A 129 -11.72 12.67 -0.14
N LEU A 130 -10.48 12.18 -0.24
CA LEU A 130 -10.02 11.49 -1.43
C LEU A 130 -10.78 10.17 -1.67
N LEU A 131 -10.81 9.28 -0.68
CA LEU A 131 -11.40 7.96 -0.83
C LEU A 131 -12.91 8.04 -1.07
N VAL A 132 -13.61 8.84 -0.28
CA VAL A 132 -15.08 8.82 -0.24
C VAL A 132 -15.67 9.89 -1.15
N ASP A 133 -15.23 11.14 -1.02
CA ASP A 133 -15.89 12.25 -1.73
C ASP A 133 -15.42 12.35 -3.19
N ARG A 134 -14.16 12.04 -3.48
CA ARG A 134 -13.57 12.13 -4.84
C ARG A 134 -13.63 10.82 -5.59
N TRP A 135 -13.20 9.72 -4.96
CA TRP A 135 -13.18 8.40 -5.58
C TRP A 135 -14.47 7.62 -5.40
N GLY A 136 -15.34 8.04 -4.47
CA GLY A 136 -16.69 7.51 -4.37
C GLY A 136 -16.79 6.20 -3.60
N LEU A 137 -15.78 5.80 -2.82
CA LEU A 137 -15.87 4.60 -1.99
C LEU A 137 -17.06 4.72 -1.04
N ALA A 138 -17.82 3.64 -0.92
CA ALA A 138 -18.99 3.59 -0.05
C ALA A 138 -18.54 3.58 1.44
N PRO A 139 -18.98 4.54 2.28
CA PRO A 139 -18.53 4.66 3.67
C PRO A 139 -18.82 3.43 4.52
N ASP A 140 -19.88 2.68 4.18
CA ASP A 140 -20.22 1.42 4.86
C ASP A 140 -19.31 0.24 4.46
N ARG A 141 -18.31 0.47 3.62
CA ARG A 141 -17.24 -0.49 3.29
C ARG A 141 -15.97 -0.21 4.09
N LEU A 142 -15.81 0.99 4.62
CA LEU A 142 -14.58 1.42 5.26
C LEU A 142 -14.56 1.11 6.75
N TYR A 143 -13.36 0.85 7.27
CA TYR A 143 -13.02 0.73 8.67
C TYR A 143 -11.74 1.53 8.92
N ALA A 144 -11.60 2.09 10.11
CA ALA A 144 -10.37 2.73 10.55
C ALA A 144 -9.82 1.98 11.77
N THR A 145 -8.50 1.85 11.86
CA THR A 145 -7.81 1.35 13.06
C THR A 145 -6.99 2.48 13.69
N VAL A 146 -6.76 2.41 15.00
CA VAL A 146 -5.92 3.34 15.76
C VAL A 146 -5.13 2.57 16.82
N HIS A 147 -4.00 3.13 17.27
CA HIS A 147 -3.13 2.46 18.23
C HIS A 147 -3.77 2.34 19.63
N GLU A 148 -3.76 1.13 20.20
CA GLU A 148 -4.34 0.85 21.52
C GLU A 148 -3.43 1.21 22.71
N GLY A 149 -2.25 1.74 22.43
CA GLY A 149 -1.20 1.97 23.43
C GLY A 149 -0.27 0.77 23.54
N ASP A 150 0.85 0.97 24.23
CA ASP A 150 1.85 -0.06 24.44
C ASP A 150 2.59 0.18 25.76
N PRO A 151 2.36 -0.66 26.79
CA PRO A 151 3.07 -0.53 28.06
C PRO A 151 4.58 -0.71 27.94
N ASP A 152 5.09 -1.47 26.97
CA ASP A 152 6.52 -1.72 26.81
C ASP A 152 7.23 -0.46 26.25
N PHE A 153 6.51 0.36 25.49
CA PHE A 153 6.98 1.66 24.99
C PHE A 153 6.50 2.86 25.83
N GLU A 154 5.80 2.61 26.95
CA GLU A 154 5.15 3.64 27.77
C GLU A 154 4.20 4.56 26.96
N LEU A 155 3.51 3.98 25.98
CA LEU A 155 2.56 4.68 25.11
C LEU A 155 1.12 4.51 25.60
N GLU A 156 0.39 5.61 25.70
CA GLU A 156 -1.07 5.59 25.88
C GLU A 156 -1.78 5.31 24.55
N ALA A 157 -3.03 4.85 24.62
CA ALA A 157 -3.88 4.67 23.45
C ALA A 157 -4.08 5.99 22.69
N ASP A 158 -4.11 5.94 21.35
CA ASP A 158 -4.31 7.12 20.51
C ASP A 158 -5.80 7.53 20.45
N ALA A 159 -6.29 7.99 21.61
CA ALA A 159 -7.65 8.51 21.75
C ALA A 159 -7.89 9.77 20.92
N GLU A 160 -6.84 10.50 20.54
CA GLU A 160 -6.94 11.67 19.66
C GLU A 160 -7.38 11.23 18.26
N ALA A 161 -6.66 10.28 17.64
CA ALA A 161 -7.02 9.76 16.32
C ALA A 161 -8.40 9.11 16.34
N TYR A 162 -8.74 8.35 17.39
CA TYR A 162 -10.06 7.76 17.58
C TYR A 162 -11.17 8.81 17.52
N ASN A 163 -11.04 9.87 18.32
CA ASN A 163 -12.04 10.95 18.39
C ASN A 163 -12.09 11.76 17.09
N LEU A 164 -10.98 11.93 16.40
CA LEU A 164 -10.94 12.60 15.10
C LEU A 164 -11.71 11.81 14.04
N TRP A 165 -11.56 10.48 13.97
CA TRP A 165 -12.38 9.66 13.07
C TRP A 165 -13.88 9.84 13.31
N LEU A 166 -14.32 9.82 14.57
CA LEU A 166 -15.74 9.97 14.93
C LEU A 166 -16.29 11.38 14.71
N SER A 167 -15.45 12.41 14.82
CA SER A 167 -15.88 13.81 14.73
C SER A 167 -15.71 14.43 13.34
N GLN A 168 -14.77 13.93 12.55
CA GLN A 168 -14.42 14.48 11.23
C GLN A 168 -14.96 13.65 10.07
N THR A 169 -15.43 12.43 10.32
CA THR A 169 -15.97 11.53 9.30
C THR A 169 -17.33 10.97 9.73
N PRO A 170 -18.15 10.46 8.80
CA PRO A 170 -19.39 9.78 9.13
C PRO A 170 -19.18 8.33 9.64
N LEU A 171 -17.94 7.88 9.91
CA LEU A 171 -17.71 6.55 10.45
C LEU A 171 -18.34 6.41 11.84
N PRO A 172 -19.20 5.40 12.06
CA PRO A 172 -19.71 5.09 13.38
C PRO A 172 -18.65 4.41 14.24
N GLU A 173 -18.80 4.51 15.56
CA GLU A 173 -17.94 3.91 16.60
C GLU A 173 -17.52 2.46 16.31
N LYS A 174 -18.48 1.61 15.89
CA LYS A 174 -18.23 0.19 15.57
C LYS A 174 -17.28 -0.07 14.39
N ARG A 175 -16.81 0.97 13.70
CA ARG A 175 -15.88 0.92 12.56
C ARG A 175 -14.55 1.60 12.84
N VAL A 176 -14.34 2.14 14.04
CA VAL A 176 -13.06 2.66 14.50
C VAL A 176 -12.54 1.71 15.58
N LEU A 177 -11.49 0.97 15.27
CA LEU A 177 -10.98 -0.13 16.09
C LEU A 177 -9.65 0.26 16.74
N TYR A 178 -9.48 -0.07 18.02
CA TYR A 178 -8.17 -0.04 18.66
C TYR A 178 -7.43 -1.34 18.35
N GLU A 179 -6.16 -1.24 17.97
CA GLU A 179 -5.32 -2.35 17.54
C GLU A 179 -3.90 -2.23 18.15
N PRO A 180 -3.20 -3.37 18.34
CA PRO A 180 -1.90 -3.42 18.99
C PRO A 180 -0.79 -2.77 18.15
N SER A 181 0.37 -2.50 18.77
CA SER A 181 1.57 -1.96 18.11
C SER A 181 2.02 -2.73 16.87
N LYS A 182 1.75 -4.05 16.81
CA LYS A 182 2.06 -4.86 15.63
C LYS A 182 1.41 -4.31 14.36
N GLU A 183 0.20 -3.77 14.49
CA GLU A 183 -0.58 -3.22 13.37
C GLU A 183 -0.53 -1.69 13.34
N ASN A 184 -0.69 -1.04 14.50
CA ASN A 184 -0.90 0.41 14.58
C ASN A 184 0.27 1.21 15.19
N PHE A 185 1.48 0.64 15.21
CA PHE A 185 2.72 1.38 15.48
C PHE A 185 3.74 1.14 14.38
N TRP A 186 3.93 2.14 13.51
CA TRP A 186 4.73 1.97 12.32
C TRP A 186 6.20 2.35 12.55
N MET A 187 7.10 1.48 12.11
CA MET A 187 8.55 1.75 12.07
C MET A 187 9.13 1.18 10.79
N MET A 188 9.91 1.99 10.08
CA MET A 188 10.62 1.65 8.84
C MET A 188 11.60 0.47 9.00
N GLY A 189 12.22 0.35 10.17
CA GLY A 189 13.23 -0.64 10.52
C GLY A 189 13.44 -0.67 12.03
N ASP A 190 14.59 -1.17 12.48
CA ASP A 190 14.92 -1.28 13.91
C ASP A 190 15.19 0.09 14.57
N THR A 191 15.60 1.09 13.77
CA THR A 191 15.84 2.47 14.21
C THR A 191 15.32 3.49 13.21
N GLY A 192 15.13 4.73 13.66
CA GLY A 192 14.68 5.84 12.82
C GLY A 192 13.28 6.35 13.15
N PRO A 193 12.75 7.29 12.34
CA PRO A 193 11.44 7.90 12.56
C PRO A 193 10.31 6.86 12.63
N CYS A 194 9.45 7.01 13.62
CA CYS A 194 8.32 6.13 13.89
C CYS A 194 7.19 6.85 14.64
N GLY A 195 6.07 6.15 14.77
CA GLY A 195 4.99 6.59 15.65
C GLY A 195 3.72 5.75 15.52
N PRO A 196 2.72 6.05 16.36
CA PRO A 196 1.37 5.52 16.21
C PRO A 196 0.85 5.81 14.80
N CYS A 197 0.05 4.91 14.27
CA CYS A 197 -0.57 5.10 12.96
C CYS A 197 -2.05 4.74 12.97
N SER A 198 -2.74 5.18 11.94
CA SER A 198 -4.14 4.85 11.70
C SER A 198 -4.31 4.32 10.29
N GLU A 199 -4.86 3.11 10.16
CA GLU A 199 -5.03 2.46 8.86
C GLU A 199 -6.48 2.55 8.42
N ILE A 200 -6.69 2.69 7.12
CA ILE A 200 -8.00 2.62 6.48
C ILE A 200 -8.10 1.28 5.76
N HIS A 201 -9.11 0.50 6.14
CA HIS A 201 -9.41 -0.82 5.62
C HIS A 201 -10.70 -0.80 4.80
N VAL A 202 -10.81 -1.68 3.80
CA VAL A 202 -12.03 -1.85 2.98
C VAL A 202 -12.54 -3.27 3.03
N ASP A 203 -13.86 -3.43 3.13
CA ASP A 203 -14.57 -4.72 3.05
C ASP A 203 -15.22 -4.91 1.68
N LEU A 204 -14.49 -5.57 0.78
CA LEU A 204 -14.90 -5.89 -0.59
C LEU A 204 -15.80 -7.13 -0.68
N ARG A 205 -16.18 -7.74 0.44
CA ARG A 205 -17.01 -8.95 0.38
C ARG A 205 -18.42 -8.64 -0.14
N PRO A 206 -19.10 -9.61 -0.78
CA PRO A 206 -20.49 -9.45 -1.16
C PRO A 206 -21.39 -9.18 0.05
N ALA A 207 -22.55 -8.57 -0.19
CA ALA A 207 -23.46 -8.16 0.88
C ALA A 207 -23.87 -9.32 1.81
N GLU A 208 -24.03 -10.53 1.28
CA GLU A 208 -24.36 -11.72 2.09
C GLU A 208 -23.27 -12.02 3.12
N ALA A 209 -22.01 -12.13 2.69
CA ALA A 209 -20.89 -12.41 3.57
C ALA A 209 -20.70 -11.34 4.67
N ARG A 210 -21.01 -10.07 4.36
CA ARG A 210 -20.98 -8.98 5.35
C ARG A 210 -22.12 -9.06 6.37
N ARG A 211 -23.27 -9.64 6.01
CA ARG A 211 -24.40 -9.88 6.93
C ARG A 211 -24.10 -11.03 7.87
N GLU A 212 -23.43 -12.07 7.38
CA GLU A 212 -23.04 -13.24 8.18
C GLU A 212 -21.92 -12.89 9.18
N THR A 213 -20.84 -12.26 8.71
CA THR A 213 -19.68 -11.90 9.53
C THR A 213 -19.38 -10.41 9.37
N PRO A 214 -19.46 -9.60 10.44
CA PRO A 214 -19.19 -8.17 10.35
C PRO A 214 -17.71 -7.93 10.02
N GLY A 215 -17.41 -6.99 9.11
CA GLY A 215 -16.04 -6.73 8.64
C GLY A 215 -15.03 -6.40 9.74
N ARG A 216 -15.48 -5.79 10.86
CA ARG A 216 -14.62 -5.53 12.04
C ARG A 216 -13.97 -6.79 12.64
N ALA A 217 -14.53 -7.97 12.40
CA ALA A 217 -13.96 -9.23 12.88
C ALA A 217 -12.88 -9.80 11.95
N LEU A 218 -12.65 -9.13 10.81
CA LEU A 218 -11.75 -9.54 9.73
C LEU A 218 -10.71 -8.48 9.38
N VAL A 219 -10.82 -7.27 9.90
CA VAL A 219 -9.75 -6.26 9.86
C VAL A 219 -8.51 -6.85 10.54
N ASN A 220 -7.35 -6.74 9.91
CA ASN A 220 -6.07 -7.31 10.37
C ASN A 220 -6.12 -8.83 10.67
N ALA A 221 -6.99 -9.56 9.98
CA ALA A 221 -7.13 -11.02 10.11
C ALA A 221 -6.74 -11.78 8.83
N ASP A 222 -5.84 -11.21 8.02
CA ASP A 222 -5.31 -11.79 6.77
C ASP A 222 -6.41 -12.19 5.77
N HIS A 223 -7.56 -11.50 5.79
CA HIS A 223 -8.68 -11.81 4.92
C HIS A 223 -8.50 -11.11 3.55
N PRO A 224 -8.49 -11.83 2.41
CA PRO A 224 -8.09 -11.26 1.11
C PRO A 224 -9.02 -10.16 0.57
N ARG A 225 -10.27 -10.12 1.05
CA ARG A 225 -11.27 -9.08 0.71
C ARG A 225 -11.60 -8.11 1.84
N VAL A 226 -10.87 -8.18 2.95
CA VAL A 226 -10.93 -7.18 4.03
C VAL A 226 -9.51 -6.73 4.28
N MET A 227 -9.07 -5.74 3.49
CA MET A 227 -7.65 -5.41 3.36
C MET A 227 -7.38 -3.95 3.69
N GLU A 228 -6.15 -3.72 4.15
CA GLU A 228 -5.57 -2.39 4.35
C GLU A 228 -5.38 -1.68 3.00
N LEU A 229 -5.91 -0.46 2.90
CA LEU A 229 -5.74 0.41 1.73
C LEU A 229 -4.65 1.45 1.95
N TRP A 230 -4.71 2.14 3.10
CA TRP A 230 -3.92 3.34 3.35
C TRP A 230 -3.55 3.45 4.81
N ASN A 231 -2.26 3.53 5.11
CA ASN A 231 -1.74 3.78 6.44
C ASN A 231 -1.38 5.26 6.62
N LEU A 232 -1.86 5.89 7.69
CA LEU A 232 -1.58 7.26 8.11
C LEU A 232 -0.71 7.21 9.38
N VAL A 233 0.60 7.33 9.20
CA VAL A 233 1.59 7.33 10.29
C VAL A 233 1.75 8.72 10.86
N PHE A 234 1.58 8.82 12.18
CA PHE A 234 1.74 10.04 12.95
C PHE A 234 3.13 10.03 13.58
N ILE A 235 4.12 10.42 12.78
CA ILE A 235 5.54 10.39 13.14
C ILE A 235 5.79 11.37 14.28
N GLN A 236 6.22 10.82 15.42
CA GLN A 236 6.39 11.55 16.68
C GLN A 236 7.66 11.13 17.44
N TYR A 237 8.30 10.03 17.02
CA TYR A 237 9.42 9.43 17.74
C TYR A 237 10.55 9.04 16.78
N ASN A 238 11.75 8.88 17.34
CA ASN A 238 12.90 8.23 16.73
C ASN A 238 13.27 6.98 17.54
N ALA A 239 13.08 5.81 16.94
CA ALA A 239 13.48 4.54 17.53
C ALA A 239 15.01 4.42 17.60
N GLN A 240 15.51 4.09 18.78
CA GLN A 240 16.93 3.97 19.09
C GLN A 240 17.39 2.51 19.03
N SER A 241 18.71 2.31 18.91
CA SER A 241 19.30 0.97 18.81
C SER A 241 19.15 0.11 20.08
N ASP A 242 18.85 0.73 21.23
CA ASP A 242 18.56 0.03 22.49
C ASP A 242 17.08 -0.31 22.67
N GLY A 243 16.23 0.01 21.68
CA GLY A 243 14.78 -0.19 21.70
C GLY A 243 13.98 0.98 22.29
N GLY A 244 14.65 2.03 22.79
CA GLY A 244 13.97 3.21 23.30
C GLY A 244 13.35 4.09 22.21
N LEU A 245 12.33 4.86 22.57
CA LEU A 245 11.71 5.87 21.71
C LEU A 245 12.07 7.27 22.19
N GLU A 246 12.82 8.03 21.38
CA GLU A 246 13.09 9.44 21.66
C GLU A 246 12.04 10.32 20.97
N PRO A 247 11.34 11.22 21.68
CA PRO A 247 10.43 12.16 21.04
C PRO A 247 11.14 13.07 20.04
N LEU A 248 10.52 13.31 18.89
CA LEU A 248 10.99 14.28 17.89
C LEU A 248 10.68 15.71 18.32
N GLU A 249 11.43 16.68 17.78
CA GLU A 249 11.20 18.11 18.04
C GLU A 249 9.85 18.60 17.46
N ASP A 250 9.47 18.05 16.31
CA ASP A 250 8.23 18.35 15.60
C ASP A 250 7.39 17.08 15.38
N GLN A 251 6.10 17.27 15.12
CA GLN A 251 5.19 16.20 14.72
C GLN A 251 5.01 16.21 13.20
N HIS A 252 5.05 15.02 12.60
CA HIS A 252 5.01 14.88 11.15
C HIS A 252 3.93 13.87 10.73
N VAL A 253 3.52 13.94 9.47
CA VAL A 253 2.65 12.94 8.85
C VAL A 253 3.42 12.23 7.76
N ASP A 254 3.36 10.91 7.79
CA ASP A 254 3.77 10.02 6.71
C ASP A 254 2.59 9.14 6.35
N THR A 255 2.26 9.02 5.07
CA THR A 255 1.19 8.13 4.65
C THR A 255 1.66 7.23 3.52
N GLY A 256 1.13 6.02 3.47
CA GLY A 256 1.37 5.09 2.36
C GLY A 256 0.11 4.34 1.98
N MET A 257 -0.33 4.48 0.73
CA MET A 257 -1.42 3.72 0.12
C MET A 257 -0.87 2.81 -0.97
N GLY A 258 -1.26 1.54 -0.93
CA GLY A 258 -0.89 0.57 -1.97
C GLY A 258 -1.58 0.92 -3.28
N PHE A 259 -0.83 1.37 -4.28
CA PHE A 259 -1.39 1.81 -5.55
C PHE A 259 -2.16 0.70 -6.27
N GLU A 260 -1.56 -0.48 -6.38
CA GLU A 260 -2.14 -1.67 -7.02
C GLU A 260 -3.46 -2.08 -6.36
N ARG A 261 -3.50 -2.05 -5.01
CA ARG A 261 -4.72 -2.35 -4.23
C ARG A 261 -5.81 -1.32 -4.54
N MET A 262 -5.46 -0.04 -4.59
CA MET A 262 -6.41 1.03 -4.89
C MET A 262 -6.94 0.93 -6.32
N VAL A 263 -6.09 0.60 -7.30
CA VAL A 263 -6.52 0.38 -8.68
C VAL A 263 -7.53 -0.76 -8.75
N ALA A 264 -7.28 -1.89 -8.08
CA ALA A 264 -8.22 -3.00 -8.03
C ALA A 264 -9.58 -2.57 -7.45
N VAL A 265 -9.58 -1.86 -6.32
CA VAL A 265 -10.80 -1.34 -5.70
C VAL A 265 -11.58 -0.41 -6.63
N LEU A 266 -10.90 0.51 -7.31
CA LEU A 266 -11.54 1.50 -8.18
C LEU A 266 -11.94 0.94 -9.55
N GLN A 267 -11.43 -0.21 -9.94
CA GLN A 267 -11.84 -0.93 -11.15
C GLN A 267 -12.87 -2.03 -10.86
N GLY A 268 -13.17 -2.29 -9.59
CA GLY A 268 -14.09 -3.35 -9.17
C GLY A 268 -13.50 -4.76 -9.27
N GLU A 269 -12.17 -4.89 -9.28
CA GLU A 269 -11.45 -6.15 -9.41
C GLU A 269 -11.18 -6.80 -8.05
N GLU A 270 -11.27 -8.14 -7.97
CA GLU A 270 -10.97 -8.90 -6.74
C GLU A 270 -9.47 -9.20 -6.57
N SER A 271 -8.66 -9.01 -7.63
CA SER A 271 -7.21 -9.14 -7.59
C SER A 271 -6.53 -7.92 -8.19
N THR A 272 -5.40 -7.54 -7.61
CA THR A 272 -4.52 -6.54 -8.23
C THR A 272 -3.98 -6.99 -9.58
N TYR A 273 -3.86 -8.30 -9.81
CA TYR A 273 -3.41 -8.89 -11.08
C TYR A 273 -4.43 -8.77 -12.22
N ASP A 274 -5.70 -8.52 -11.92
CA ASP A 274 -6.77 -8.41 -12.92
C ASP A 274 -6.94 -6.96 -13.43
N THR A 275 -6.11 -6.04 -12.93
CA THR A 275 -6.14 -4.61 -13.30
C THR A 275 -5.38 -4.31 -14.59
N ASP A 276 -5.58 -3.10 -15.13
CA ASP A 276 -4.82 -2.58 -16.28
C ASP A 276 -3.31 -2.44 -16.04
N LEU A 277 -2.84 -2.54 -14.79
CA LEU A 277 -1.41 -2.57 -14.44
C LEU A 277 -0.74 -3.88 -14.82
N PHE A 278 -1.44 -5.00 -14.64
CA PHE A 278 -0.86 -6.35 -14.79
C PHE A 278 -1.38 -7.08 -16.02
N ALA A 279 -2.61 -6.81 -16.47
CA ALA A 279 -3.19 -7.48 -17.62
C ALA A 279 -2.27 -7.49 -18.86
N PRO A 280 -1.59 -6.38 -19.25
CA PRO A 280 -0.67 -6.40 -20.38
C PRO A 280 0.57 -7.28 -20.15
N LEU A 281 1.09 -7.33 -18.92
CA LEU A 281 2.27 -8.12 -18.55
C LEU A 281 1.93 -9.62 -18.52
N LEU A 282 0.80 -9.96 -17.93
CA LEU A 282 0.31 -11.33 -17.82
C LEU A 282 -0.04 -11.91 -19.19
N GLN A 283 -0.71 -11.12 -20.04
CA GLN A 283 -1.00 -11.51 -21.41
C GLN A 283 0.29 -11.77 -22.20
N ALA A 284 1.26 -10.85 -22.12
CA ALA A 284 2.55 -11.03 -22.80
C ALA A 284 3.32 -12.25 -22.28
N ALA A 285 3.33 -12.51 -20.97
CA ALA A 285 3.97 -13.68 -20.39
C ALA A 285 3.30 -14.99 -20.86
N ALA A 286 1.97 -15.02 -20.89
CA ALA A 286 1.21 -16.17 -21.37
C ALA A 286 1.46 -16.43 -22.87
N ASP A 287 1.44 -15.39 -23.71
CA ASP A 287 1.66 -15.52 -25.15
C ASP A 287 3.09 -15.98 -25.52
N LEU A 288 4.07 -15.68 -24.66
CA LEU A 288 5.45 -16.15 -24.81
C LEU A 288 5.64 -17.60 -24.34
N SER A 289 4.65 -18.21 -23.67
CA SER A 289 4.75 -19.58 -23.20
C SER A 289 4.87 -20.57 -24.37
N PRO A 290 5.77 -21.56 -24.30
CA PRO A 290 5.87 -22.60 -25.33
C PRO A 290 4.69 -23.58 -25.29
N GLN A 291 3.90 -23.60 -24.21
CA GLN A 291 2.73 -24.47 -24.05
C GLN A 291 1.56 -23.95 -24.88
N GLU A 292 0.91 -24.81 -25.68
CA GLU A 292 -0.18 -24.41 -26.59
C GLU A 292 -1.47 -24.05 -25.83
N GLU A 293 -1.63 -24.63 -24.64
CA GLU A 293 -2.72 -24.42 -23.69
C GLU A 293 -2.62 -23.09 -22.94
N VAL A 294 -1.49 -22.40 -23.01
CA VAL A 294 -1.25 -21.09 -22.36
C VAL A 294 -1.23 -20.00 -23.43
N ARG A 295 -2.39 -19.41 -23.74
CA ARG A 295 -2.56 -18.37 -24.78
C ARG A 295 -3.43 -17.21 -24.29
N GLY A 296 -2.98 -16.60 -23.21
CA GLY A 296 -3.66 -15.54 -22.49
C GLY A 296 -3.95 -15.93 -21.05
N TYR A 297 -3.89 -14.95 -20.16
CA TYR A 297 -4.01 -15.19 -18.71
C TYR A 297 -5.41 -15.69 -18.33
N ASP A 298 -6.44 -15.17 -19.00
CA ASP A 298 -7.85 -15.52 -18.76
C ASP A 298 -8.43 -16.54 -19.75
N ASP A 299 -7.65 -16.96 -20.76
CA ASP A 299 -8.02 -18.01 -21.74
C ASP A 299 -7.09 -19.24 -21.65
N LEU A 300 -6.73 -19.64 -20.42
CA LEU A 300 -5.96 -20.87 -20.20
C LEU A 300 -6.80 -22.10 -20.54
N ARG A 301 -6.35 -22.91 -21.50
CA ARG A 301 -7.03 -24.12 -21.98
C ARG A 301 -6.62 -25.37 -21.21
N ILE A 302 -6.60 -25.24 -19.89
CA ILE A 302 -6.24 -26.29 -18.94
C ILE A 302 -7.52 -26.70 -18.22
N GLU A 303 -7.95 -27.96 -18.40
CA GLU A 303 -9.18 -28.48 -17.81
C GLU A 303 -9.05 -28.73 -16.30
N ASP A 304 -7.87 -29.18 -15.86
CA ASP A 304 -7.59 -29.41 -14.45
C ASP A 304 -7.47 -28.07 -13.70
N SER A 305 -8.32 -27.89 -12.69
CA SER A 305 -8.40 -26.61 -11.97
C SER A 305 -7.17 -26.32 -11.12
N GLU A 306 -6.51 -27.35 -10.57
CA GLU A 306 -5.32 -27.19 -9.73
C GLU A 306 -4.11 -26.83 -10.61
N GLU A 307 -3.95 -27.51 -11.74
CA GLU A 307 -2.93 -27.21 -12.74
C GLU A 307 -3.13 -25.81 -13.34
N ARG A 308 -4.37 -25.45 -13.66
CA ARG A 308 -4.69 -24.11 -14.18
C ARG A 308 -4.31 -23.03 -13.19
N GLU A 309 -4.61 -23.20 -11.90
CA GLU A 309 -4.22 -22.23 -10.88
C GLU A 309 -2.69 -22.20 -10.70
N HIS A 310 -2.02 -23.36 -10.73
CA HIS A 310 -0.56 -23.40 -10.68
C HIS A 310 0.09 -22.59 -11.82
N VAL A 311 -0.46 -22.69 -13.03
CA VAL A 311 0.00 -21.88 -14.17
C VAL A 311 -0.33 -20.39 -13.98
N ARG A 312 -1.51 -20.03 -13.45
CA ARG A 312 -1.83 -18.63 -13.11
C ARG A 312 -0.87 -18.06 -12.08
N ILE A 313 -0.53 -18.81 -11.03
CA ILE A 313 0.46 -18.44 -10.02
C ILE A 313 1.82 -18.18 -10.70
N ALA A 314 2.28 -19.08 -11.57
CA ALA A 314 3.54 -18.91 -12.28
C ALA A 314 3.55 -17.63 -13.14
N LEU A 315 2.47 -17.33 -13.86
CA LEU A 315 2.34 -16.11 -14.65
C LEU A 315 2.35 -14.85 -13.77
N ARG A 316 1.65 -14.86 -12.62
CA ARG A 316 1.69 -13.78 -11.62
C ARG A 316 3.09 -13.53 -11.09
N VAL A 317 3.82 -14.60 -10.74
CA VAL A 317 5.21 -14.53 -10.27
C VAL A 317 6.12 -13.90 -11.33
N VAL A 318 5.99 -14.31 -12.60
CA VAL A 318 6.78 -13.74 -13.70
C VAL A 318 6.48 -12.25 -13.89
N ALA A 319 5.19 -11.86 -13.89
CA ALA A 319 4.75 -10.48 -14.07
C ALA A 319 5.20 -9.55 -12.92
N ASP A 320 5.16 -10.02 -11.68
CA ASP A 320 5.69 -9.28 -10.53
C ASP A 320 7.23 -9.16 -10.62
N HIS A 321 7.92 -10.29 -10.79
CA HIS A 321 9.38 -10.32 -10.72
C HIS A 321 10.03 -9.54 -11.86
N ILE A 322 9.45 -9.53 -13.06
CA ILE A 322 10.01 -8.73 -14.16
C ILE A 322 9.95 -7.22 -13.87
N ARG A 323 8.90 -6.74 -13.20
CA ARG A 323 8.82 -5.34 -12.74
C ARG A 323 9.95 -5.06 -11.75
N ALA A 324 10.10 -5.88 -10.71
CA ALA A 324 11.16 -5.73 -9.71
C ALA A 324 12.57 -5.71 -10.34
N ILE A 325 12.85 -6.64 -11.25
CA ILE A 325 14.15 -6.75 -11.93
C ILE A 325 14.40 -5.55 -12.83
N ALA A 326 13.42 -5.14 -13.64
CA ALA A 326 13.57 -4.03 -14.57
C ALA A 326 13.84 -2.71 -13.84
N PHE A 327 13.08 -2.41 -12.79
CA PHE A 327 13.29 -1.20 -11.99
C PHE A 327 14.58 -1.25 -11.19
N ALA A 328 14.95 -2.40 -10.61
CA ALA A 328 16.21 -2.53 -9.89
C ALA A 328 17.42 -2.32 -10.80
N ILE A 329 17.42 -2.87 -12.02
CA ILE A 329 18.48 -2.64 -13.01
C ILE A 329 18.52 -1.17 -13.44
N SER A 330 17.35 -0.56 -13.64
CA SER A 330 17.25 0.85 -14.03
C SER A 330 17.79 1.79 -12.94
N ASP A 331 17.64 1.41 -11.67
CA ASP A 331 18.20 2.11 -10.50
C ASP A 331 19.63 1.65 -10.15
N GLY A 332 20.30 0.90 -11.05
CA GLY A 332 21.72 0.58 -10.98
C GLY A 332 22.10 -0.73 -10.27
N VAL A 333 21.13 -1.58 -9.92
CA VAL A 333 21.38 -2.86 -9.23
C VAL A 333 21.48 -4.02 -10.23
N MET A 334 22.71 -4.43 -10.52
CA MET A 334 22.98 -5.59 -11.38
C MET A 334 22.97 -6.91 -10.59
N PRO A 335 22.44 -8.02 -11.15
CA PRO A 335 22.50 -9.34 -10.52
C PRO A 335 23.94 -9.78 -10.18
N SER A 336 24.19 -10.12 -8.92
CA SER A 336 25.54 -10.46 -8.40
C SER A 336 25.48 -11.61 -7.38
N ASN A 337 26.62 -11.99 -6.78
CA ASN A 337 26.68 -13.01 -5.73
C ASN A 337 26.48 -12.44 -4.31
N GLU A 338 26.40 -11.11 -4.15
CA GLU A 338 26.44 -10.45 -2.84
C GLU A 338 25.45 -9.27 -2.74
N GLY A 339 25.01 -8.96 -1.52
CA GLY A 339 24.19 -7.79 -1.21
C GLY A 339 22.90 -7.68 -2.05
N ARG A 340 22.58 -6.46 -2.48
CA ARG A 340 21.40 -6.14 -3.33
C ARG A 340 21.37 -6.99 -4.61
N GLY A 341 22.53 -7.15 -5.26
CA GLY A 341 22.64 -7.92 -6.50
C GLY A 341 22.34 -9.41 -6.31
N TYR A 342 22.63 -9.99 -5.14
CA TYR A 342 22.23 -11.37 -4.82
C TYR A 342 20.71 -11.51 -4.73
N VAL A 343 20.03 -10.54 -4.12
CA VAL A 343 18.56 -10.55 -4.01
C VAL A 343 17.91 -10.43 -5.38
N ILE A 344 18.34 -9.49 -6.23
CA ILE A 344 17.83 -9.37 -7.60
C ILE A 344 18.13 -10.63 -8.42
N ARG A 345 19.28 -11.27 -8.22
CA ARG A 345 19.57 -12.57 -8.83
C ARG A 345 18.61 -13.67 -8.37
N ARG A 346 18.25 -13.72 -7.08
CA ARG A 346 17.28 -14.69 -6.56
C ARG A 346 15.90 -14.50 -7.19
N ILE A 347 15.43 -13.26 -7.28
CA ILE A 347 14.17 -12.90 -7.94
C ILE A 347 14.21 -13.33 -9.41
N LEU A 348 15.28 -12.98 -10.13
CA LEU A 348 15.49 -13.42 -11.52
C LEU A 348 15.45 -14.94 -11.68
N ARG A 349 16.10 -15.70 -10.78
CA ARG A 349 16.10 -17.17 -10.82
C ARG A 349 14.79 -17.82 -10.41
N ARG A 350 13.89 -17.11 -9.71
CA ARG A 350 12.53 -17.61 -9.43
C ARG A 350 11.61 -17.41 -10.63
N ALA A 351 11.84 -16.37 -11.42
CA ALA A 351 11.06 -16.08 -12.63
C ALA A 351 11.44 -16.95 -13.83
N VAL A 352 12.69 -17.43 -13.90
CA VAL A 352 13.20 -18.39 -14.91
C VAL A 352 12.92 -19.82 -14.47
#